data_AF-A0A917SYN6-F1
#
_entry.id   AF-A0A917SYN6-F1
#
_cell.length_a   1.000
_cell.length_b   1.000
_cell.length_c   1.000
_cell.angle_alpha   90.00
_cell.angle_beta   90.00
_cell.angle_gamma   90.00
#
_symmetry.space_group_name_H-M   'P 1'
#
loop_
_entity.id
_entity.type
_entity.pdbx_description
1 polymer ?
#
loop_
_entity_poly.entity_id
_entity_poly.type
_entity_poly.pdbx_seq_one_letter_code
_entity_poly.pdbx_strand_id
1 'polypeptide(L)' 'MDDETRPAAPNYTSAFLWMALVNLLWILGLIWAVFGLPAVMAAGWLLDRVIQRFCRRA' A
#
# COMPACT_ATOMS: atom_id res chain seq x y z
N MET A 1 17.53 -38.85 -8.02
CA MET A 1 16.44 -38.42 -7.13
C MET A 1 16.94 -37.10 -6.60
N ASP A 2 16.74 -36.04 -7.38
CA ASP A 2 17.44 -34.77 -7.20
C ASP A 2 16.45 -33.67 -7.61
N ASP A 3 15.47 -33.45 -6.73
CA ASP A 3 14.55 -32.33 -6.84
C ASP A 3 15.37 -31.04 -6.67
N GLU A 4 15.60 -30.34 -7.79
CA GLU A 4 16.17 -29.00 -7.83
C GLU A 4 15.42 -28.10 -6.84
N THR A 5 16.00 -27.91 -5.65
CA THR A 5 15.53 -26.97 -4.64
C THR A 5 15.84 -25.56 -5.15
N ARG A 6 14.99 -25.06 -6.04
CA ARG A 6 15.01 -23.65 -6.45
C ARG A 6 14.85 -22.81 -5.18
N PRO A 7 15.81 -21.92 -4.85
CA PRO A 7 15.67 -21.05 -3.70
C PRO A 7 14.37 -20.25 -3.86
N ALA A 8 13.57 -20.21 -2.80
CA ALA A 8 12.32 -19.46 -2.78
C ALA A 8 12.58 -18.04 -3.33
N ALA A 9 11.78 -17.63 -4.31
CA ALA A 9 11.91 -16.31 -4.92
C ALA A 9 11.93 -15.25 -3.80
N PRO A 10 12.87 -14.29 -3.83
CA PRO A 10 12.98 -13.31 -2.76
C PRO A 10 11.65 -12.57 -2.58
N ASN A 11 11.21 -12.40 -1.33
CA ASN A 11 9.94 -11.75 -1.03
C ASN A 11 10.06 -10.23 -1.27
N TYR A 12 9.85 -9.82 -2.53
CA TYR A 12 9.87 -8.41 -2.95
C TYR A 12 8.59 -7.65 -2.56
N THR A 13 7.60 -8.33 -1.98
CA THR A 13 6.36 -7.74 -1.48
C THR A 13 6.63 -6.58 -0.54
N SER A 14 7.61 -6.70 0.36
CA SER A 14 7.96 -5.64 1.31
C SER A 14 8.50 -4.39 0.60
N ALA A 15 9.38 -4.56 -0.40
CA ALA A 15 9.93 -3.44 -1.16
C ALA A 15 8.83 -2.73 -1.99
N PHE A 16 7.94 -3.50 -2.60
CA PHE A 16 6.78 -2.97 -3.30
C PHE A 16 5.85 -2.19 -2.36
N LEU A 17 5.59 -2.73 -1.15
CA LEU A 17 4.73 -2.09 -0.16
C LEU A 17 5.30 -0.74 0.29
N TRP A 18 6.61 -0.68 0.53
CA TRP A 18 7.29 0.58 0.88
C TRP A 18 7.20 1.61 -0.24
N MET A 19 7.45 1.20 -1.49
CA MET A 19 7.37 2.10 -2.64
C MET A 19 5.94 2.64 -2.84
N ALA A 20 4.93 1.79 -2.67
CA ALA A 20 3.52 2.19 -2.70
C ALA A 20 3.16 3.13 -1.55
N LEU A 21 3.64 2.86 -0.33
CA LEU A 21 3.39 3.68 0.85
C LEU A 21 3.96 5.09 0.72
N VAL A 22 5.21 5.22 0.26
CA VAL A 22 5.84 6.52 0.02
C VAL A 22 5.08 7.31 -1.05
N ASN A 23 4.66 6.66 -2.13
CA ASN A 23 3.89 7.30 -3.20
C ASN A 23 2.52 7.79 -2.69
N LEU A 24 1.83 6.96 -1.91
CA LEU A 24 0.55 7.30 -1.30
C LEU A 24 0.68 8.48 -0.32
N LEU A 25 1.73 8.51 0.51
CA LEU A 25 2.04 9.64 1.40
C LEU A 25 2.27 10.93 0.62
N TRP A 26 2.99 10.88 -0.50
CA TRP A 26 3.19 12.05 -1.36
C TRP A 26 1.88 12.57 -1.95
N ILE A 27 1.03 11.67 -2.46
CA ILE A 27 -0.30 12.03 -2.99
C ILE A 27 -1.18 12.61 -1.89
N LEU A 28 -1.18 12.02 -0.68
CA LEU A 28 -1.87 12.54 0.49
C LEU A 28 -1.39 13.96 0.86
N GLY A 29 -0.07 14.19 0.86
CA GLY A 29 0.53 15.49 1.11
C GLY A 29 0.18 16.52 0.02
N LEU A 30 0.13 16.11 -1.24
CA LEU A 30 -0.30 16.96 -2.35
C LEU A 30 -1.78 17.35 -2.22
N ILE A 31 -2.65 16.38 -1.92
CA ILE A 31 -4.07 16.60 -1.67
C ILE A 31 -4.26 17.55 -0.48
N TRP A 32 -3.49 17.35 0.59
CA TRP A 32 -3.50 18.24 1.75
C TRP A 32 -3.07 19.67 1.40
N ALA A 33 -2.03 19.83 0.59
CA ALA A 33 -1.54 21.14 0.18
C ALA A 33 -2.55 21.92 -0.68
N VAL A 34 -3.38 21.22 -1.48
CA VAL A 34 -4.37 21.84 -2.36
C VAL A 34 -5.73 22.04 -1.69
N PHE A 35 -6.17 21.09 -0.86
CA PHE A 35 -7.54 21.05 -0.29
C PHE A 35 -7.60 21.21 1.24
N GLY A 36 -6.46 21.20 1.93
CA GLY A 36 -6.37 21.30 3.39
C GLY A 36 -6.64 19.99 4.15
N LEU A 37 -6.80 20.11 5.48
CA LEU A 37 -7.03 19.01 6.42
C LEU A 37 -8.23 18.08 6.12
N PRO A 38 -9.41 18.54 5.66
CA PRO A 38 -10.56 17.64 5.46
C PRO A 38 -10.32 16.59 4.38
N ALA A 39 -9.51 16.91 3.36
CA ALA A 39 -9.19 15.97 2.29
C ALA A 39 -8.26 14.82 2.75
N VAL A 40 -7.39 15.07 3.74
CA VAL A 40 -6.55 14.03 4.35
C VAL A 40 -7.39 13.06 5.16
N MET A 41 -8.37 13.54 5.93
CA MET A 41 -9.29 12.66 6.65
C MET A 41 -10.09 11.76 5.71
N ALA A 42 -10.59 12.32 4.60
CA ALA A 42 -11.30 11.55 3.58
C ALA A 42 -10.42 10.47 2.95
N ALA A 43 -9.16 10.79 2.65
CA ALA A 43 -8.21 9.84 2.06
C ALA A 43 -7.76 8.76 3.06
N GLY A 44 -7.58 9.07 4.34
CA GLY A 44 -7.35 8.07 5.38
C GLY A 44 -8.53 7.11 5.54
N TRP A 45 -9.77 7.61 5.48
CA TRP A 45 -10.97 6.78 5.49
C TRP A 45 -11.10 5.90 4.24
N LEU A 46 -10.73 6.43 3.06
CA LEU A 46 -10.69 5.67 1.82
C LEU A 46 -9.70 4.50 1.93
N LEU A 47 -8.51 4.76 2.49
CA LEU A 47 -7.48 3.76 2.69
C LEU A 47 -7.95 2.63 3.61
N ASP A 48 -8.54 2.98 4.76
CA ASP A 48 -9.10 2.00 5.70
C ASP A 48 -10.16 1.11 5.02
N ARG A 49 -11.03 1.71 4.20
CA ARG A 49 -12.02 0.95 3.40
C ARG A 49 -11.40 0.03 2.38
N VAL A 50 -10.34 0.46 1.70
CA VAL A 50 -9.64 -0.36 0.71
C VAL A 50 -8.97 -1.55 1.39
N ILE A 51 -8.31 -1.35 2.52
CA ILE A 51 -7.70 -2.43 3.32
C ILE A 51 -8.77 -3.42 3.80
N GLN A 52 -9.89 -2.93 4.36
CA GLN A 52 -11.00 -3.78 4.75
C GLN A 52 -11.58 -4.56 3.56
N ARG A 53 -11.64 -3.96 2.36
CA ARG A 53 -12.13 -4.64 1.15
C ARG A 53 -11.17 -5.72 0.67
N PHE A 54 -9.86 -5.54 0.81
CA PHE A 54 -8.87 -6.59 0.52
C PHE A 54 -8.90 -7.70 1.57
N CYS A 55 -9.01 -7.35 2.85
CA CYS A 55 -9.11 -8.33 3.95
C CYS A 55 -10.40 -9.16 3.87
N ARG A 56 -11.50 -8.58 3.38
CA ARG A 56 -12.76 -9.30 3.14
C ARG A 56 -12.78 -10.14 1.85
N ARG A 57 -11.74 -10.04 1.01
CA ARG A 57 -11.59 -10.78 -0.25
C ARG A 57 -10.51 -11.86 -0.19
N ALA A 58 -9.73 -11.92 0.89
CA ALA A 58 -8.79 -12.99 1.21
C ALA A 58 -9.48 -14.02 2.11
#